data_AF-A0A3M4Q8S2-F1
#
_entry.id   AF-A0A3M4Q8S2-F1
#
_cell.length_a   1.000
_cell.length_b   1.000
_cell.length_c   1.000
_cell.angle_alpha   90.00
_cell.angle_beta   90.00
_cell.angle_gamma   90.00
#
_symmetry.space_group_name_H-M   'P 1'
#
loop_
_entity.id
_entity.type
_entity.pdbx_description
1 polymer ?
#
loop_
_entity_poly.entity_id
_entity_poly.type
_entity_poly.pdbx_seq_one_letter_code
_entity_poly.pdbx_strand_id
1 'polypeptide(L)'
;MEEAGSGFDGGSGGDDDAETDALYDEAVAFVLESRRASISAVQRKLKIGYNRAARMIESMENAGVVTAMNTNGSREVIAPGQMRD
;
A
#
# COMPACT_ATOMS: atom_id res chain seq x y z
N MET A 1 -3.21 44.63 14.31
CA MET A 1 -2.93 43.25 14.74
C MET A 1 -3.53 42.37 13.65
N GLU A 2 -2.74 42.07 12.62
CA GLU A 2 -3.17 41.23 11.49
C GLU A 2 -2.19 40.07 11.42
N GLU A 3 -2.60 38.95 12.01
CA GLU A 3 -1.97 37.64 11.90
C GLU A 3 -3.04 36.69 11.36
N ALA A 4 -2.89 36.25 10.12
CA ALA A 4 -3.57 35.05 9.62
C ALA A 4 -2.80 34.50 8.41
N GLY A 5 -1.64 33.92 8.70
CA GLY A 5 -1.08 32.90 7.84
C GLY A 5 -1.78 31.57 8.09
N SER A 6 -2.34 30.96 7.05
CA SER A 6 -2.58 29.51 6.98
C SER A 6 -2.92 29.09 5.55
N GLY A 7 -1.94 29.18 4.67
CA GLY A 7 -1.93 28.40 3.44
C GLY A 7 -1.63 26.93 3.78
N PHE A 8 -2.66 26.15 4.05
CA PHE A 8 -2.62 24.69 4.11
C PHE A 8 -3.78 24.12 3.30
N ASP A 9 -3.74 24.32 1.98
CA ASP A 9 -4.46 23.47 1.05
C ASP A 9 -3.47 22.39 0.57
N GLY A 10 -3.53 21.24 1.23
CA GLY A 10 -2.67 20.09 0.94
C GLY A 10 -3.36 18.76 1.20
N GLY A 11 -4.69 18.76 1.26
CA GLY A 11 -5.52 17.57 1.44
C GLY A 11 -5.96 16.99 0.10
N SER A 12 -5.01 16.65 -0.77
CA SER A 12 -5.31 15.89 -1.99
C SER A 12 -5.94 14.54 -1.65
N GLY A 13 -7.03 14.23 -2.35
CA GLY A 13 -7.29 12.87 -2.78
C GLY A 13 -8.29 12.07 -1.97
N GLY A 14 -9.43 12.67 -1.64
CA GLY A 14 -10.69 11.93 -1.55
C GLY A 14 -11.11 11.48 -2.95
N ASP A 15 -10.57 10.35 -3.40
CA ASP A 15 -11.12 9.56 -4.49
C ASP A 15 -11.25 8.14 -3.94
N ASP A 16 -12.47 7.84 -3.50
CA ASP A 16 -12.92 6.56 -2.93
C ASP A 16 -13.72 5.82 -4.03
N ASP A 17 -13.34 5.95 -5.31
CA ASP A 17 -14.06 5.34 -6.43
C ASP A 17 -13.12 5.08 -7.63
N ALA A 18 -12.24 4.08 -7.50
CA ALA A 18 -11.69 3.38 -8.65
C ALA A 18 -11.40 1.94 -8.24
N GLU A 19 -11.83 0.98 -9.04
CA GLU A 19 -11.76 -0.46 -8.80
C GLU A 19 -10.33 -1.00 -8.55
N THR A 20 -9.32 -0.15 -8.71
CA THR A 20 -7.91 -0.35 -8.33
C THR A 20 -7.36 0.96 -7.74
N ASP A 21 -6.73 0.90 -6.56
CA ASP A 21 -6.14 2.09 -5.91
C ASP A 21 -5.00 2.66 -6.76
N ALA A 22 -4.98 3.98 -7.00
CA ALA A 22 -3.96 4.62 -7.85
C ALA A 22 -2.51 4.42 -7.35
N LEU A 23 -2.33 4.16 -6.04
CA LEU A 23 -1.02 3.90 -5.44
C LEU A 23 -0.69 2.40 -5.36
N TYR A 24 -1.56 1.53 -5.88
CA TYR A 24 -1.39 0.08 -5.83
C TYR A 24 -0.11 -0.39 -6.52
N ASP A 25 0.18 0.09 -7.74
CA ASP A 25 1.40 -0.27 -8.46
C ASP A 25 2.66 0.14 -7.70
N GLU A 26 2.65 1.32 -7.07
CA GLU A 26 3.76 1.79 -6.23
C GLU A 26 3.91 0.91 -4.97
N ALA A 27 2.78 0.51 -4.38
CA ALA A 27 2.75 -0.42 -3.26
C ALA A 27 3.36 -1.78 -3.64
N VAL A 28 2.99 -2.34 -4.80
CA VAL A 28 3.52 -3.60 -5.32
C VAL A 28 5.02 -3.49 -5.54
N ALA A 29 5.48 -2.44 -6.24
CA ALA A 29 6.89 -2.21 -6.49
C ALA A 29 7.69 -2.14 -5.18
N PHE A 30 7.20 -1.38 -4.19
CA PHE A 30 7.82 -1.31 -2.88
C PHE A 30 7.85 -2.66 -2.16
N VAL A 31 6.76 -3.43 -2.21
CA VAL A 31 6.68 -4.75 -1.57
C VAL A 31 7.65 -5.73 -2.22
N LEU A 32 7.76 -5.72 -3.55
CA LEU A 32 8.71 -6.53 -4.31
C LEU A 32 10.17 -6.17 -3.99
N GLU A 33 10.48 -4.87 -3.94
CA GLU A 33 11.83 -4.35 -3.65
C GLU A 33 12.23 -4.59 -2.18
N SER A 34 11.39 -4.18 -1.24
CA SER A 34 11.70 -4.22 0.19
C SER A 34 11.52 -5.61 0.80
N ARG A 35 10.81 -6.51 0.11
CA ARG A 35 10.36 -7.83 0.63
C ARG A 35 9.51 -7.71 1.90
N ARG A 36 8.86 -6.56 2.12
CA ARG A 36 8.05 -6.27 3.32
C ARG A 36 6.58 -6.06 2.99
N ALA A 37 5.82 -7.14 2.90
CA ALA A 37 4.36 -7.10 2.74
C ALA A 37 3.64 -6.93 4.08
N SER A 38 3.74 -5.75 4.70
CA SER A 38 2.93 -5.43 5.88
C SER A 38 2.20 -4.10 5.70
N ILE A 39 0.98 -4.03 6.23
CA ILE A 39 0.12 -2.84 6.14
C ILE A 39 0.87 -1.60 6.64
N SER A 40 1.53 -1.70 7.80
CA SER A 40 2.29 -0.59 8.37
C SER A 40 3.50 -0.14 7.52
N ALA A 41 4.11 -1.04 6.74
CA ALA A 41 5.20 -0.68 5.83
C ALA A 41 4.67 0.12 4.64
N VAL A 42 3.57 -0.34 4.03
CA VAL A 42 2.90 0.33 2.92
C VAL A 42 2.36 1.70 3.36
N GLN A 43 1.74 1.79 4.53
CA GLN A 43 1.27 3.07 5.11
C GLN A 43 2.38 4.11 5.18
N ARG A 44 3.56 3.75 5.72
CA ARG A 44 4.67 4.68 5.87
C ARG A 44 5.30 5.06 4.54
N LYS A 45 5.40 4.11 3.61
CA LYS A 45 5.99 4.35 2.29
C LYS A 45 5.14 5.31 1.45
N LEU A 46 3.83 5.06 1.41
CA LEU A 46 2.89 5.78 0.54
C LEU A 46 2.15 6.91 1.27
N LYS A 47 2.38 7.06 2.57
CA LYS A 47 1.72 8.05 3.45
C LYS A 47 0.19 7.97 3.40
N ILE A 48 -0.34 6.74 3.36
CA ILE A 48 -1.78 6.46 3.30
C ILE A 48 -2.34 5.94 4.63
N GLY A 49 -3.67 6.01 4.77
CA GLY A 49 -4.40 5.45 5.91
C GLY A 49 -4.37 3.91 5.97
N TYR A 50 -4.66 3.36 7.16
CA TYR A 50 -4.63 1.91 7.42
C TYR A 50 -5.55 1.11 6.49
N ASN A 51 -6.81 1.52 6.37
CA ASN A 51 -7.81 0.81 5.54
C ASN A 51 -7.38 0.74 4.07
N ARG A 52 -6.80 1.83 3.55
CA ARG A 52 -6.31 1.90 2.18
C ARG A 52 -5.15 0.92 1.96
N ALA A 53 -4.16 0.93 2.86
CA ALA A 53 -3.06 -0.01 2.81
C ALA A 53 -3.51 -1.47 3.00
N ALA A 54 -4.51 -1.73 3.83
CA ALA A 54 -5.09 -3.06 4.01
C ALA A 54 -5.71 -3.58 2.71
N ARG A 55 -6.56 -2.77 2.05
CA ARG A 55 -7.18 -3.11 0.75
C ARG A 55 -6.14 -3.41 -0.33
N MET A 56 -5.07 -2.61 -0.41
CA MET A 56 -3.96 -2.87 -1.35
C MET A 56 -3.30 -4.22 -1.08
N ILE A 57 -3.00 -4.52 0.19
CA ILE A 57 -2.36 -5.78 0.59
C ILE A 57 -3.27 -6.99 0.32
N GLU A 58 -4.58 -6.86 0.53
CA GLU A 58 -5.55 -7.89 0.17
C GLU A 58 -5.63 -8.11 -1.35
N SER A 59 -5.59 -7.02 -2.12
CA SER A 59 -5.55 -7.07 -3.59
C SER A 59 -4.26 -7.75 -4.08
N MET A 60 -3.13 -7.50 -3.42
CA MET A 60 -1.85 -8.19 -3.69
C MET A 60 -1.91 -9.68 -3.37
N GLU A 61 -2.63 -10.09 -2.33
CA GLU A 61 -2.83 -11.51 -2.01
C GLU A 61 -3.65 -12.17 -3.12
N ASN A 62 -4.75 -11.54 -3.52
CA ASN A 62 -5.63 -12.04 -4.58
C ASN A 62 -4.93 -12.09 -5.94
N ALA A 63 -3.99 -11.18 -6.20
CA ALA A 63 -3.14 -11.17 -7.39
C ALA A 63 -1.95 -12.15 -7.31
N GLY A 64 -1.73 -12.81 -6.17
CA GLY A 64 -0.61 -13.74 -5.98
C GLY A 64 0.76 -13.08 -5.80
N VAL A 65 0.81 -11.80 -5.45
CA VAL A 65 2.03 -11.04 -5.17
C VAL A 65 2.53 -11.29 -3.74
N VAL A 66 1.62 -11.56 -2.80
CA VAL A 66 1.96 -11.84 -1.40
C VAL A 66 1.23 -13.08 -0.92
N THR A 67 1.79 -13.75 0.08
CA THR A 67 1.14 -14.89 0.73
C THR A 67 -0.04 -14.44 1.59
N ALA A 68 -0.85 -15.41 1.99
CA ALA A 68 -1.77 -15.27 3.10
C ALA A 68 -1.05 -14.73 4.34
N MET A 69 -1.81 -14.09 5.22
CA MET A 69 -1.32 -13.56 6.49
C MET A 69 -0.77 -14.70 7.37
N ASN A 70 0.49 -14.57 7.78
CA ASN A 70 1.08 -15.46 8.79
C ASN A 70 0.48 -15.17 10.17
N THR A 71 0.68 -16.09 11.12
CA THR A 71 0.20 -15.99 12.51
C THR A 71 0.67 -14.74 13.26
N ASN A 72 1.72 -14.07 12.79
CA ASN A 72 2.24 -12.82 13.34
C ASN A 72 1.68 -11.55 12.63
N GLY A 73 0.73 -11.70 11.72
CA GLY A 73 0.16 -10.57 10.95
C GLY A 73 1.04 -10.08 9.80
N SER A 74 2.18 -10.73 9.52
CA SER A 74 3.04 -10.42 8.38
C SER A 74 2.70 -11.29 7.17
N ARG A 75 3.00 -10.80 5.97
CA ARG A 75 2.85 -11.57 4.73
C ARG A 75 4.22 -11.67 4.07
N GLU A 76 4.44 -12.76 3.36
CA GLU A 76 5.67 -12.95 2.58
C GLU A 76 5.43 -12.57 1.13
N VAL A 77 6.47 -12.09 0.47
CA VAL A 77 6.37 -11.62 -0.91
C VAL A 77 6.66 -12.77 -1.86
N ILE A 78 5.71 -13.08 -2.73
CA ILE A 78 5.85 -14.04 -3.80
C ILE A 78 6.35 -13.24 -5.01
N ALA A 79 7.66 -13.24 -5.24
CA ALA A 79 8.21 -12.52 -6.40
C ALA A 79 7.71 -13.18 -7.70
N PRO A 80 7.46 -12.41 -8.78
CA PRO A 80 7.11 -12.95 -10.10
C PRO A 80 8.32 -13.60 -10.81
N GLY A 81 9.09 -14.42 -10.09
CA GLY A 81 10.37 -14.99 -10.53
C GLY A 81 10.53 -16.49 -10.33
N GLN A 82 9.46 -17.23 -10.03
CA GLN A 82 9.46 -18.69 -10.15
C GLN A 82 8.19 -19.15 -10.86
N MET A 83 8.07 -18.79 -12.15
CA MET A 83 7.67 -19.81 -13.11
C MET A 83 8.69 -20.94 -12.94
N ARG A 84 8.28 -21.99 -12.25
CA ARG A 84 9.02 -23.25 -12.23
C ARG A 84 8.94 -23.76 -13.68
N ASP A 85 10.11 -24.03 -14.27
CA ASP A 85 10.28 -24.70 -15.57
C ASP A 85 9.23 -25.79 -15.86
#